data_AF-C6AAH5-F1
#
_entry.id   AF-C6AAH5-F1
#
_cell.length_a   1.000
_cell.length_b   1.000
_cell.length_c   1.000
_cell.angle_alpha   90.00
_cell.angle_beta   90.00
_cell.angle_gamma   90.00
#
_symmetry.space_group_name_H-M   'P 1'
#
loop_
_entity.id
_entity.type
_entity.pdbx_description
1 polymer ?
#
loop_
_entity_poly.entity_id
_entity_poly.type
_entity_poly.pdbx_seq_one_letter_code
_entity_poly.pdbx_strand_id
1 'polypeptide(L)'
;MNKVLITTLLLCTGLITAGCEKTYSVAEFKKDKNLRLEWDAKCGFAGTSKNCENMRLAFLELQKERQAQAEERNRKAVERLNKEIEKLVAKEKAETKKLQAEQEAKERAEREAEERAKAKQQQDNN
;
A
#
# COMPACT_ATOMS: atom_id res chain seq x y z
N MET A 1 21.42 -66.57 -24.09
CA MET A 1 21.88 -65.15 -24.09
C MET A 1 20.72 -64.13 -24.13
N ASN A 2 19.51 -64.45 -23.61
CA ASN A 2 18.37 -63.49 -23.62
C ASN A 2 18.09 -62.82 -22.26
N LYS A 3 18.62 -63.37 -21.16
CA LYS A 3 18.31 -62.87 -19.80
C LYS A 3 18.95 -61.52 -19.49
N VAL A 4 20.17 -61.30 -19.98
CA VAL A 4 20.91 -60.04 -19.78
C VAL A 4 20.20 -58.89 -20.50
N LEU A 5 19.78 -59.09 -21.75
CA LEU A 5 19.09 -58.05 -22.55
C LEU A 5 17.76 -57.60 -21.91
N ILE A 6 16.98 -58.52 -21.34
CA ILE A 6 15.72 -58.19 -20.67
C ILE A 6 15.96 -57.36 -19.41
N THR A 7 17.01 -57.69 -18.64
CA THR A 7 17.37 -56.89 -17.46
C THR A 7 17.88 -55.50 -17.81
N THR A 8 18.66 -55.35 -18.88
CA THR A 8 19.11 -54.02 -19.34
C THR A 8 17.94 -53.18 -19.87
N LEU A 9 16.97 -53.79 -20.56
CA LEU A 9 15.81 -53.08 -21.09
C LEU A 9 14.90 -52.53 -19.96
N LEU A 10 14.70 -53.33 -18.91
CA LEU A 10 13.92 -52.95 -17.71
C LEU A 10 14.61 -51.86 -16.89
N LEU A 11 15.95 -51.92 -16.76
CA LEU A 11 16.73 -50.87 -16.10
C LEU A 11 16.68 -49.55 -16.88
N CYS A 12 16.70 -49.59 -18.21
CA CYS A 12 16.54 -48.39 -19.05
C CYS A 12 15.14 -47.77 -18.95
N THR A 13 14.08 -48.57 -18.80
CA THR A 13 12.73 -48.03 -18.61
C THR A 13 12.54 -47.41 -17.22
N GLY A 14 13.18 -47.97 -16.19
CA GLY A 14 13.21 -47.39 -14.84
C GLY A 14 14.03 -46.10 -14.75
N LEU A 15 15.17 -46.02 -15.44
CA LEU A 15 16.05 -44.84 -15.45
C LEU A 15 15.42 -43.61 -16.12
N ILE A 16 14.51 -43.79 -17.09
CA ILE A 16 13.79 -42.67 -17.71
C ILE A 16 12.87 -41.96 -16.71
N THR A 17 12.37 -42.65 -15.68
CA THR A 17 11.51 -42.04 -14.66
C THR A 17 12.29 -41.21 -13.62
N ALA A 18 13.60 -41.45 -13.46
CA ALA A 18 14.46 -40.71 -12.54
C ALA A 18 14.94 -39.34 -13.09
N GLY A 19 14.67 -39.05 -14.37
CA GLY A 19 14.99 -37.77 -15.02
C GLY A 19 13.78 -36.89 -15.35
N CYS A 20 12.57 -37.31 -15.02
CA CYS A 20 11.36 -36.52 -15.27
C CYS A 20 11.08 -35.62 -14.06
N GLU A 21 11.79 -34.51 -13.96
CA GLU A 21 11.46 -33.47 -12.98
C GLU A 21 10.00 -33.07 -13.16
N LYS A 22 9.20 -33.18 -12.08
CA LYS A 22 7.80 -32.76 -12.09
C LYS A 22 7.71 -31.33 -12.63
N THR A 23 6.90 -31.12 -13.66
CA THR A 23 6.57 -29.76 -14.11
C THR A 23 5.52 -29.18 -13.17
N TYR A 24 5.92 -28.20 -12.37
CA TYR A 24 5.05 -27.46 -11.46
C TYR A 24 4.33 -26.35 -12.22
N SER A 25 3.05 -26.17 -11.92
CA SER A 25 2.24 -25.08 -12.45
C SER A 25 2.56 -23.74 -11.78
N VAL A 26 2.20 -22.65 -12.45
CA VAL A 26 2.24 -21.30 -11.88
C VAL A 26 1.45 -21.23 -10.57
N ALA A 27 0.28 -21.87 -10.50
CA ALA A 27 -0.57 -21.88 -9.32
C ALA A 27 0.08 -22.58 -8.11
N GLU A 28 0.78 -23.70 -8.33
CA GLU A 28 1.56 -24.37 -7.27
C GLU A 28 2.67 -23.46 -6.76
N PHE A 29 3.44 -22.83 -7.67
CA PHE A 29 4.46 -21.86 -7.27
C PHE A 29 3.87 -20.67 -6.49
N LYS A 30 2.73 -20.11 -6.90
CA LYS A 30 2.13 -18.97 -6.18
C LYS A 30 1.78 -19.32 -4.72
N LYS A 31 1.27 -20.52 -4.49
CA LYS A 31 0.85 -21.00 -3.17
C LYS A 31 2.03 -21.36 -2.27
N ASP A 32 3.05 -22.02 -2.81
CA ASP A 32 4.17 -22.52 -2.04
C ASP A 32 5.41 -21.62 -2.17
N LYS A 33 5.76 -20.96 -1.06
CA LYS A 33 6.95 -20.10 -0.97
C LYS A 33 8.24 -20.91 -0.99
N ASN A 34 8.28 -22.08 -0.33
CA ASN A 34 9.49 -22.88 -0.22
C ASN A 34 9.83 -23.50 -1.57
N LEU A 35 8.83 -24.01 -2.28
CA LEU A 35 8.97 -24.50 -3.65
C LEU A 35 9.56 -23.42 -4.56
N ARG A 36 9.05 -22.18 -4.49
CA ARG A 36 9.62 -21.08 -5.27
C ARG A 36 11.06 -20.77 -4.92
N LEU A 37 11.42 -20.74 -3.64
CA LEU A 37 12.79 -20.42 -3.22
C LEU A 37 13.78 -21.52 -3.65
N GLU A 38 13.36 -22.79 -3.54
CA GLU A 38 14.15 -23.92 -4.03
C GLU A 38 14.39 -23.80 -5.54
N TRP A 39 13.33 -23.55 -6.30
CA TRP A 39 13.44 -23.40 -7.75
C TRP A 39 14.17 -22.12 -8.16
N ASP A 40 14.08 -21.04 -7.40
CA ASP A 40 14.83 -19.81 -7.65
C ASP A 40 16.34 -20.08 -7.53
N ALA A 41 16.75 -20.83 -6.51
CA ALA A 41 18.13 -21.28 -6.36
C ALA A 41 18.59 -22.23 -7.48
N LYS A 42 17.73 -23.17 -7.92
CA LYS A 42 18.04 -24.10 -9.03
C LYS A 42 18.11 -23.40 -10.38
N CYS A 43 17.21 -22.46 -10.63
CA CYS A 43 17.14 -21.73 -11.89
C CYS A 43 18.25 -20.69 -11.99
N GLY A 44 18.61 -20.04 -10.88
CA GLY A 44 19.50 -18.88 -10.90
C GLY A 44 19.08 -17.85 -11.94
N PHE A 45 20.06 -17.15 -12.50
CA PHE A 45 19.80 -16.14 -13.51
C PHE A 45 19.45 -16.73 -14.90
N ALA A 46 20.11 -17.83 -15.28
CA ALA A 46 20.09 -18.33 -16.66
C ALA A 46 19.28 -19.62 -16.88
N GLY A 47 18.65 -20.18 -15.85
CA GLY A 47 17.86 -21.41 -15.98
C GLY A 47 16.68 -21.23 -16.93
N THR A 48 16.52 -22.15 -17.88
CA THR A 48 15.51 -22.09 -18.95
C THR A 48 14.50 -23.25 -18.90
N SER A 49 14.51 -24.06 -17.84
CA SER A 49 13.54 -25.15 -17.72
C SER A 49 12.11 -24.61 -17.63
N LYS A 50 11.12 -25.43 -17.99
CA LYS A 50 9.72 -25.02 -17.92
C LYS A 50 9.30 -24.59 -16.51
N ASN A 51 9.90 -25.21 -15.50
CA ASN A 51 9.71 -24.83 -14.10
C ASN A 51 10.29 -23.45 -13.77
N CYS A 52 11.44 -23.08 -14.35
CA CYS A 52 11.98 -21.73 -14.21
C CYS A 52 11.05 -20.67 -14.83
N GLU A 53 10.49 -20.94 -16.00
CA GLU A 53 9.50 -20.05 -16.62
C GLU A 53 8.24 -19.90 -15.75
N ASN A 54 7.67 -21.03 -15.31
CA ASN A 54 6.45 -21.04 -14.50
C ASN A 54 6.67 -20.34 -13.14
N MET A 55 7.84 -20.54 -12.52
CA MET A 55 8.22 -19.88 -11.28
C MET A 55 8.38 -18.36 -11.46
N ARG A 56 9.08 -17.91 -12.51
CA ARG A 56 9.24 -16.47 -12.81
C ARG A 56 7.89 -15.81 -13.09
N LEU A 57 7.00 -16.48 -13.83
CA LEU A 57 5.65 -16.00 -14.07
C LEU A 57 4.85 -15.90 -12.75
N ALA A 58 4.95 -16.90 -11.87
CA ALA A 58 4.33 -16.86 -10.54
C ALA A 58 4.86 -15.68 -9.69
N PHE A 59 6.16 -15.39 -9.75
CA PHE A 59 6.74 -14.22 -9.06
C PHE A 59 6.19 -12.90 -9.59
N LEU A 60 6.10 -12.74 -10.91
CA LEU A 60 5.54 -11.54 -11.55
C LEU A 60 4.07 -11.33 -11.18
N GLU A 61 3.26 -12.38 -11.24
CA GLU A 61 1.84 -12.31 -10.83
C GLU A 61 1.69 -11.90 -9.36
N LEU A 62 2.45 -12.52 -8.45
CA LEU A 62 2.41 -12.16 -7.04
C LEU A 62 2.92 -10.73 -6.78
N GLN A 63 3.89 -10.26 -7.56
CA GLN A 63 4.34 -8.87 -7.47
C GLN A 63 3.22 -7.91 -7.86
N LYS A 64 2.52 -8.17 -8.98
CA LYS A 64 1.37 -7.39 -9.42
C LYS A 64 0.25 -7.39 -8.38
N GLU A 65 -0.08 -8.55 -7.81
CA GLU A 65 -1.09 -8.66 -6.75
C GLU A 65 -0.72 -7.82 -5.53
N ARG A 66 0.54 -7.88 -5.07
CA ARG A 66 1.02 -7.06 -3.95
C ARG A 66 1.02 -5.57 -4.28
N GLN A 67 1.36 -5.19 -5.50
CA GLN A 67 1.30 -3.80 -5.96
C GLN A 67 -0.14 -3.27 -5.95
N ALA A 68 -1.09 -4.02 -6.53
CA ALA A 68 -2.50 -3.64 -6.51
C ALA A 68 -3.04 -3.49 -5.07
N GLN A 69 -2.68 -4.40 -4.16
CA GLN A 69 -3.03 -4.29 -2.74
C GLN A 69 -2.38 -3.09 -2.05
N ALA A 70 -1.15 -2.72 -2.41
CA ALA A 70 -0.47 -1.55 -1.89
C ALA A 70 -1.13 -0.26 -2.39
N GLU A 71 -1.46 -0.18 -3.68
CA GLU A 71 -2.18 0.93 -4.30
C GLU A 71 -3.56 1.13 -3.67
N GLU A 72 -4.32 0.06 -3.44
CA GLU A 72 -5.62 0.15 -2.79
C GLU A 72 -5.50 0.66 -1.35
N ARG A 73 -4.52 0.16 -0.59
CA ARG A 73 -4.24 0.63 0.78
C ARG A 73 -3.85 2.12 0.78
N ASN A 74 -3.03 2.55 -0.17
CA ASN A 74 -2.64 3.95 -0.31
C ASN A 74 -3.86 4.81 -0.65
N ARG A 75 -4.72 4.37 -1.57
CA ARG A 75 -5.97 5.09 -1.91
C ARG A 75 -6.84 5.30 -0.69
N LYS A 76 -7.04 4.25 0.12
CA LYS A 76 -7.81 4.33 1.38
C LYS A 76 -7.13 5.21 2.42
N ALA A 77 -5.81 5.24 2.48
CA ALA A 77 -5.07 6.11 3.38
C ALA A 77 -5.22 7.59 2.99
N VAL A 78 -5.06 7.90 1.71
CA VAL A 78 -5.26 9.26 1.17
C VAL A 78 -6.70 9.74 1.38
N GLU A 79 -7.69 8.90 1.12
CA GLU A 79 -9.10 9.26 1.35
C GLU A 79 -9.38 9.59 2.83
N ARG A 80 -8.84 8.78 3.75
CA ARG A 80 -8.97 9.05 5.20
C ARG A 80 -8.27 10.33 5.60
N LEU A 81 -7.05 10.56 5.10
CA LEU A 81 -6.28 11.76 5.39
C LEU A 81 -7.01 13.02 4.90
N ASN A 82 -7.56 12.98 3.68
CA ASN A 82 -8.32 14.11 3.13
C ASN A 82 -9.54 14.44 4.01
N LYS A 83 -10.30 13.44 4.47
CA LYS A 83 -11.43 13.66 5.39
C LYS A 83 -10.99 14.29 6.71
N GLU A 84 -9.85 13.88 7.26
CA GLU A 84 -9.33 14.48 8.50
C GLU A 84 -8.83 15.91 8.27
N ILE A 85 -8.17 16.18 7.14
CA ILE A 85 -7.76 17.54 6.75
C ILE A 85 -8.99 18.43 6.58
N GLU A 86 -10.04 17.98 5.90
CA GLU A 86 -11.28 18.74 5.74
C GLU A 86 -11.91 19.12 7.09
N LYS A 87 -11.93 18.17 8.05
CA LYS A 87 -12.41 18.44 9.41
C LYS A 87 -11.54 19.47 10.14
N LEU A 88 -10.22 19.35 10.03
CA LEU A 88 -9.28 20.28 10.66
C LEU A 88 -9.43 21.69 10.08
N VAL A 89 -9.49 21.81 8.76
CA VAL A 89 -9.72 23.09 8.07
C VAL A 89 -11.08 23.69 8.46
N ALA A 90 -12.13 22.87 8.60
CA ALA A 90 -13.43 23.36 9.05
C ALA A 90 -13.38 23.89 10.49
N LYS A 91 -12.68 23.19 11.40
CA LYS A 91 -12.49 23.63 12.79
C LYS A 91 -11.68 24.92 12.86
N GLU A 92 -10.56 24.99 12.18
CA GLU A 92 -9.70 26.17 12.13
C GLU A 92 -10.43 27.39 11.57
N LYS A 93 -11.25 27.19 10.52
CA LYS A 93 -12.12 28.25 9.98
C LYS A 93 -13.15 28.71 11.01
N ALA A 94 -13.74 27.80 11.77
CA ALA A 94 -14.72 28.15 12.80
C ALA A 94 -14.06 28.91 13.97
N GLU A 95 -12.88 28.49 14.41
CA GLU A 95 -12.10 29.15 15.46
C GLU A 95 -11.64 30.54 15.02
N THR A 96 -11.09 30.66 13.80
CA THR A 96 -10.70 31.95 13.22
C THR A 96 -11.87 32.92 13.17
N LYS A 97 -13.06 32.46 12.73
CA LYS A 97 -14.27 33.30 12.72
C LYS A 97 -14.71 33.75 14.10
N LYS A 98 -14.61 32.87 15.11
CA LYS A 98 -14.91 33.24 16.51
C LYS A 98 -13.95 34.30 17.02
N LEU A 99 -12.65 34.13 16.76
CA LEU A 99 -11.63 35.08 17.17
C LEU A 99 -11.84 36.46 16.50
N GLN A 100 -12.16 36.46 15.21
CA GLN A 100 -12.50 37.69 14.48
C GLN A 100 -13.72 38.39 15.08
N ALA A 101 -14.80 37.65 15.34
CA ALA A 101 -16.00 38.22 15.96
C ALA A 101 -15.73 38.78 17.37
N GLU A 102 -14.89 38.11 18.16
CA GLU A 102 -14.50 38.57 19.49
C GLU A 102 -13.65 39.85 19.42
N GLN A 103 -12.70 39.92 18.49
CA GLN A 103 -11.90 41.12 18.24
C GLN A 103 -12.77 42.30 17.81
N GLU A 104 -13.67 42.10 16.84
CA GLU A 104 -14.59 43.13 16.38
C GLU A 104 -15.53 43.62 17.50
N ALA A 105 -16.01 42.71 18.36
CA ALA A 105 -16.83 43.07 19.51
C ALA A 105 -16.04 43.89 20.54
N LYS A 106 -14.78 43.51 20.80
CA LYS A 106 -13.89 44.24 21.71
C LYS A 106 -13.60 45.65 21.19
N GLU A 107 -13.24 45.79 19.91
CA GLU A 107 -13.02 47.10 19.30
C GLU A 107 -14.26 47.98 19.35
N ARG A 108 -15.45 47.40 19.12
CA ARG A 108 -16.71 48.16 19.21
C ARG A 108 -16.96 48.64 20.64
N ALA A 109 -16.75 47.78 21.63
CA ALA A 109 -16.91 48.16 23.03
C ALA A 109 -15.92 49.27 23.45
N GLU A 110 -14.67 49.21 22.97
CA GLU A 110 -13.66 50.25 23.20
C GLU A 110 -14.08 51.58 22.56
N ARG A 111 -14.51 51.57 21.29
CA ARG A 111 -15.03 52.78 20.61
C ARG A 111 -16.23 53.39 21.33
N GLU A 112 -17.20 52.59 21.74
CA GLU A 112 -18.36 53.07 22.49
C GLU A 112 -17.96 53.64 23.86
N ALA A 113 -17.00 53.03 24.55
CA ALA A 113 -16.50 53.52 25.83
C ALA A 113 -15.78 54.88 25.67
N GLU A 114 -14.94 55.03 24.63
CA GLU A 114 -14.29 56.28 24.30
C GLU A 114 -15.29 57.39 23.95
N GLU A 115 -16.30 57.10 23.13
CA GLU A 115 -17.35 58.05 22.77
C GLU A 115 -18.13 58.51 24.00
N ARG A 116 -18.52 57.58 24.89
CA ARG A 116 -19.19 57.91 26.15
C ARG A 116 -18.31 58.75 27.07
N ALA A 117 -17.00 58.49 27.12
CA ALA A 117 -16.07 59.28 27.91
C ALA A 117 -15.95 60.71 27.37
N LYS A 118 -15.82 60.87 26.05
CA LYS A 118 -15.79 62.18 25.38
C LYS A 118 -17.08 62.97 25.60
N ALA A 119 -18.24 62.33 25.50
CA ALA A 119 -19.53 62.97 25.72
C ALA A 119 -19.70 63.49 27.17
N LYS A 120 -19.25 62.72 28.17
CA LYS A 120 -19.24 63.16 29.58
C LYS A 120 -18.31 64.36 29.78
N GLN A 121 -17.09 64.32 29.25
CA GLN A 121 -16.17 65.45 29.35
C GLN A 121 -16.70 66.73 28.70
N GLN A 122 -17.48 66.64 27.63
CA GLN A 122 -18.11 67.81 27.02
C GLN A 122 -19.28 68.36 27.85
N GLN A 123 -20.03 67.51 28.56
CA GLN A 123 -21.08 67.96 29.49
C GLN A 123 -20.51 68.61 30.74
N ASP A 124 -19.38 68.12 31.26
CA ASP A 124 -18.75 68.68 32.47
C ASP A 124 -18.02 70.01 32.22
N ASN A 125 -17.72 70.34 30.96
CA ASN A 125 -17.00 71.56 30.55
C ASN A 125 -17.91 72.69 30.04
N ASN A 126 -19.24 72.54 30.12
CA ASN A 126 -20.24 73.50 29.62
C ASN A 126 -21.25 73.87 30.71
#